data_AF-A0A497ILV4-F1
#
_entry.id   AF-A0A497ILV4-F1
#
_cell.length_a   1.000
_cell.length_b   1.000
_cell.length_c   1.000
_cell.angle_alpha   90.00
_cell.angle_beta   90.00
_cell.angle_gamma   90.00
#
_symmetry.space_group_name_H-M   'P 1'
#
loop_
_entity.id
_entity.type
_entity.pdbx_description
1 polymer ?
#
loop_
_entity_poly.entity_id
_entity_poly.type
_entity_poly.pdbx_seq_one_letter_code
_entity_poly.pdbx_strand_id
1 'polypeptide(L)'
;MTMDVPIFPILINPTFTILDHQQWIGRLAYIFFGIILPPSIPKFYLSTRTDSGQIIEEVLMPVDTTDLFNELCVVEDQESLLIVLKRWANRYSIFDLVQAQGFTAKELKNLHPPSYIKELSWKHSEWLIATIKEIRSAHLQKRETMNLEEYYDFIERIRENLIKAEDRVERDAQTLYSLCAAYHLFITKTPMHMVGTPFPGGFKVQKIGEEYFCPVKEKQKDVPEALCKFCVAKQLKI
;
A
#
# COMPACT_ATOMS: atom_id res chain seq x y z
N MET A 1 -71.87 3.53 11.97
CA MET A 1 -71.52 2.25 12.62
C MET A 1 -70.19 1.82 12.03
N THR A 2 -69.12 2.33 12.61
CA THR A 2 -67.72 2.16 12.21
C THR A 2 -66.96 1.99 13.52
N MET A 3 -66.23 0.89 13.67
CA MET A 3 -65.55 0.56 14.92
C MET A 3 -64.26 1.37 15.07
N ASP A 4 -64.14 2.05 16.21
CA ASP A 4 -62.95 2.75 16.67
C ASP A 4 -62.00 1.80 17.42
N VAL A 5 -60.69 1.94 17.17
CA VAL A 5 -59.61 1.40 18.02
C VAL A 5 -58.74 2.61 18.43
N PRO A 6 -58.36 2.76 19.71
CA PRO A 6 -57.84 4.02 20.22
C PRO A 6 -56.37 4.26 19.85
N ILE A 7 -56.08 5.51 19.50
CA ILE A 7 -54.73 6.07 19.30
C ILE A 7 -54.29 6.68 20.63
N PHE A 8 -53.17 6.21 21.19
CA PHE A 8 -52.48 6.91 22.29
C PHE A 8 -51.41 7.87 21.74
N PRO A 9 -51.32 9.11 22.24
CA PRO A 9 -50.32 10.08 21.79
C PRO A 9 -49.00 9.89 22.56
N ILE A 10 -47.91 9.68 21.83
CA ILE A 10 -46.55 9.75 22.40
C ILE A 10 -46.12 11.22 22.36
N LEU A 11 -45.88 11.78 23.54
CA LEU A 11 -45.26 13.09 23.76
C LEU A 11 -43.87 13.13 23.11
N ILE A 12 -43.70 14.04 22.16
CA ILE A 12 -42.39 14.43 21.61
C ILE A 12 -42.06 15.79 22.24
N ASN A 13 -40.97 15.87 23.00
CA ASN A 13 -40.27 17.14 23.20
C ASN A 13 -38.76 16.89 23.02
N PRO A 14 -38.02 17.82 22.39
CA PRO A 14 -36.81 17.53 21.63
C PRO A 14 -35.54 17.85 22.41
N THR A 15 -34.57 16.98 22.29
CA THR A 15 -33.15 17.36 22.28
C THR A 15 -32.43 16.38 21.37
N PHE A 16 -32.40 16.69 20.08
CA PHE A 16 -31.53 16.05 19.10
C PHE A 16 -30.20 16.80 19.09
N THR A 17 -29.15 16.17 19.60
CA THR A 17 -27.77 16.48 19.22
C THR A 17 -27.29 15.34 18.31
N ILE A 18 -27.04 15.71 17.07
CA ILE A 18 -26.55 14.87 15.98
C ILE A 18 -25.13 14.40 16.32
N LEU A 19 -24.92 13.08 16.40
CA LEU A 19 -23.65 12.44 16.05
C LEU A 19 -23.93 10.98 15.65
N ASP A 20 -23.48 10.69 14.45
CA ASP A 20 -24.12 9.83 13.47
C ASP A 20 -23.90 8.33 13.70
N HIS A 21 -24.91 7.58 13.29
CA HIS A 21 -24.91 6.14 13.10
C HIS A 21 -23.92 5.74 12.00
N GLN A 22 -23.06 4.76 12.26
CA GLN A 22 -22.79 3.64 11.35
C GLN A 22 -21.90 2.59 12.04
N GLN A 23 -22.52 1.87 12.98
CA GLN A 23 -22.09 0.53 13.34
C GLN A 23 -22.87 -0.47 12.47
N TRP A 24 -22.22 -1.59 12.16
CA TRP A 24 -22.77 -2.82 11.54
C TRP A 24 -22.63 -2.97 10.02
N ILE A 25 -21.47 -3.46 9.55
CA ILE A 25 -21.35 -4.77 8.85
C ILE A 25 -19.98 -5.35 9.21
N GLY A 26 -19.93 -6.60 9.71
CA GLY A 26 -18.66 -7.31 9.94
C GLY A 26 -18.61 -8.34 11.07
N ARG A 27 -19.74 -8.73 11.66
CA ARG A 27 -19.82 -9.99 12.42
C ARG A 27 -19.97 -11.15 11.45
N LEU A 28 -18.91 -11.94 11.23
CA LEU A 28 -19.03 -13.34 10.80
C LEU A 28 -17.79 -14.21 11.08
N ALA A 29 -17.05 -13.95 12.18
CA ALA A 29 -15.98 -14.86 12.58
C ALA A 29 -15.60 -14.84 14.06
N TYR A 30 -16.52 -14.76 15.03
CA TYR A 30 -16.14 -14.96 16.44
C TYR A 30 -17.26 -15.61 17.25
N ILE A 31 -17.23 -16.95 17.28
CA ILE A 31 -17.82 -17.76 18.34
C ILE A 31 -16.66 -18.54 18.96
N PHE A 32 -16.64 -18.57 20.29
CA PHE A 32 -15.72 -19.22 21.23
C PHE A 32 -14.55 -18.38 21.78
N PHE A 33 -14.58 -18.26 23.10
CA PHE A 33 -13.66 -17.58 24.02
C PHE A 33 -13.81 -16.05 24.17
N GLY A 34 -14.63 -15.69 25.17
CA GLY A 34 -14.69 -14.35 25.71
C GLY A 34 -13.40 -13.99 26.44
N ILE A 35 -12.67 -13.03 25.87
CA ILE A 35 -11.69 -12.19 26.57
C ILE A 35 -11.91 -10.78 26.02
N ILE A 36 -12.30 -9.85 26.88
CA ILE A 36 -12.30 -8.42 26.55
C ILE A 36 -10.83 -7.99 26.52
N LEU A 37 -10.26 -7.80 25.33
CA LEU A 37 -8.94 -7.20 25.17
C LEU A 37 -9.05 -5.67 25.08
N PRO A 38 -8.19 -4.91 25.79
CA PRO A 38 -8.14 -3.45 25.70
C PRO A 38 -7.67 -2.97 24.31
N PRO A 39 -7.84 -1.67 23.97
CA PRO A 39 -7.51 -1.11 22.67
C PRO A 39 -6.00 -0.87 22.53
N SER A 40 -5.20 -1.92 22.71
CA SER A 40 -3.81 -1.94 22.31
C SER A 40 -3.69 -2.83 21.08
N ILE A 41 -3.17 -2.24 20.01
CA ILE A 41 -2.86 -2.86 18.70
C ILE A 41 -2.44 -4.32 18.91
N PRO A 42 -3.08 -5.31 18.27
CA PRO A 42 -2.67 -6.70 18.42
C PRO A 42 -1.23 -6.84 17.93
N LYS A 43 -0.31 -7.10 18.87
CA LYS A 43 1.04 -7.55 18.54
C LYS A 43 0.88 -8.94 17.94
N PHE A 44 1.17 -9.08 16.66
CA PHE A 44 1.28 -10.40 16.04
C PHE A 44 2.57 -11.06 16.53
N TYR A 45 2.44 -12.23 17.12
CA TYR A 45 3.57 -13.03 17.58
C TYR A 45 3.74 -14.21 16.62
N LEU A 46 4.97 -14.46 16.17
CA LEU A 46 5.34 -15.74 15.58
C LEU A 46 5.78 -16.65 16.73
N SER A 47 5.00 -17.69 17.02
CA SER A 47 5.44 -18.73 17.96
C SER A 47 6.25 -19.77 17.20
N THR A 48 7.55 -19.85 17.46
CA THR A 48 8.37 -20.98 17.02
C THR A 48 8.66 -21.88 18.22
N ARG A 49 8.66 -23.20 17.98
CA ARG A 49 8.91 -24.20 19.04
C ARG A 49 10.31 -24.77 18.81
N THR A 50 11.17 -24.63 19.81
CA THR A 50 12.51 -25.22 19.76
C THR A 50 12.44 -26.74 19.94
N ASP A 51 13.52 -27.45 19.59
CA ASP A 51 13.65 -28.91 19.82
C ASP A 51 13.54 -29.30 21.31
N SER A 52 13.79 -28.33 22.21
CA SER A 52 13.61 -28.47 23.66
C SER A 52 12.16 -28.22 24.13
N GLY A 53 11.22 -27.95 23.22
CA GLY A 53 9.80 -27.74 23.52
C GLY A 53 9.45 -26.36 24.06
N GLN A 54 10.41 -25.43 24.10
CA GLN A 54 10.23 -24.07 24.59
C GLN A 54 9.51 -23.23 23.50
N ILE A 55 8.47 -22.50 23.90
CA ILE A 55 7.78 -21.54 23.01
C ILE A 55 8.55 -20.24 23.08
N ILE A 56 9.13 -19.82 21.95
CA ILE A 56 9.69 -18.47 21.80
C ILE A 56 8.60 -17.63 21.15
N GLU A 57 8.05 -16.69 21.91
CA GLU A 57 7.19 -15.64 21.38
C GLU A 57 8.09 -14.53 20.85
N GLU A 58 8.37 -14.55 19.54
CA GLU A 58 9.06 -13.44 18.90
C GLU A 58 8.03 -12.33 18.68
N VAL A 59 8.14 -11.26 19.48
CA VAL A 59 7.48 -9.99 19.15
C VAL A 59 8.03 -9.61 17.78
N LEU A 60 7.18 -9.50 16.75
CA LEU A 60 7.57 -8.84 15.51
C LEU A 60 8.05 -7.43 15.86
N MET A 61 9.37 -7.30 16.01
CA MET A 61 10.01 -6.03 16.33
C MET A 61 9.64 -5.03 15.22
N PRO A 62 9.39 -3.75 15.56
CA PRO A 62 9.12 -2.74 14.56
C PRO A 62 10.28 -2.71 13.55
N VAL A 63 9.95 -2.70 12.27
CA VAL A 63 10.94 -2.50 11.22
C VAL A 63 11.40 -1.04 11.34
N ASP A 64 12.61 -0.80 11.83
CA ASP A 64 13.18 0.55 11.90
C ASP A 64 13.51 1.02 10.48
N THR A 65 12.64 1.82 9.89
CA THR A 65 12.81 2.35 8.53
C THR A 65 14.01 3.29 8.37
N THR A 66 14.62 3.76 9.46
CA THR A 66 15.89 4.49 9.41
C THR A 66 16.97 3.63 8.75
N ASP A 67 16.95 2.33 9.02
CA ASP A 67 17.86 1.37 8.40
C ASP A 67 17.63 1.25 6.89
N LEU A 68 16.38 1.37 6.41
CA LEU A 68 16.07 1.27 4.98
C LEU A 68 16.74 2.39 4.20
N PHE A 69 16.57 3.63 4.66
CA PHE A 69 17.14 4.78 3.97
C PHE A 69 18.67 4.68 3.93
N ASN A 70 19.29 4.38 5.07
CA ASN A 70 20.75 4.24 5.15
C ASN A 70 21.29 3.15 4.20
N GLU A 71 20.58 2.02 4.11
CA GLU A 71 20.94 0.95 3.18
C GLU A 71 20.73 1.33 1.70
N LEU A 72 19.67 2.07 1.38
CA LEU A 72 19.40 2.53 0.02
C LEU A 72 20.41 3.59 -0.45
N CYS A 73 20.95 4.41 0.45
CA CYS A 73 21.95 5.44 0.12
C CYS A 73 23.32 4.89 -0.28
N VAL A 74 23.64 3.65 0.09
CA VAL A 74 24.94 3.02 -0.22
C VAL A 74 24.86 2.05 -1.40
N VAL A 75 23.74 2.05 -2.13
CA VAL A 75 23.55 1.25 -3.35
C VAL A 75 24.34 1.89 -4.50
N GLU A 76 25.14 1.06 -5.18
CA GLU A 76 26.00 1.50 -6.29
C GLU A 76 25.57 0.90 -7.63
N ASP A 77 24.76 -0.17 -7.62
CA ASP A 77 24.33 -0.91 -8.80
C ASP A 77 23.03 -1.72 -8.59
N GLN A 78 22.57 -2.40 -9.64
CA GLN A 78 21.35 -3.21 -9.57
C GLN A 78 21.44 -4.38 -8.59
N GLU A 79 22.65 -4.91 -8.36
CA GLU A 79 22.86 -6.08 -7.52
C GLU A 79 22.77 -5.72 -6.04
N SER A 80 23.51 -4.68 -5.63
CA SER A 80 23.39 -4.07 -4.31
C SER A 80 21.96 -3.59 -4.04
N LEU A 81 21.28 -2.97 -5.01
CA LEU A 81 19.87 -2.61 -4.86
C LEU A 81 19.00 -3.84 -4.62
N LEU A 82 19.12 -4.87 -5.48
CA LEU A 82 18.28 -6.06 -5.37
C LEU A 82 18.49 -6.80 -4.04
N ILE A 83 19.72 -6.81 -3.50
CA ILE A 83 20.02 -7.36 -2.17
C ILE A 83 19.24 -6.62 -1.09
N VAL A 84 19.26 -5.28 -1.09
CA VAL A 84 18.49 -4.45 -0.15
C VAL A 84 16.99 -4.73 -0.31
N LEU A 85 16.46 -4.66 -1.53
CA LEU A 85 15.04 -4.90 -1.79
C LEU A 85 14.58 -6.28 -1.31
N LYS A 86 15.36 -7.34 -1.57
CA LYS A 86 15.07 -8.70 -1.10
C LYS A 86 15.06 -8.80 0.42
N ARG A 87 16.07 -8.23 1.09
CA ARG A 87 16.17 -8.23 2.55
C ARG A 87 14.92 -7.59 3.17
N TRP A 88 14.53 -6.42 2.67
CA TRP A 88 13.38 -5.69 3.19
C TRP A 88 12.05 -6.35 2.85
N ALA A 89 11.86 -6.81 1.61
CA ALA A 89 10.65 -7.52 1.21
C ALA A 89 10.41 -8.80 2.04
N ASN A 90 11.47 -9.47 2.51
CA ASN A 90 11.36 -10.66 3.36
C ASN A 90 11.00 -10.35 4.83
N ARG A 91 11.11 -9.09 5.28
CA ARG A 91 10.71 -8.68 6.63
C ARG A 91 9.20 -8.52 6.79
N TYR A 92 8.48 -8.29 5.69
CA TYR A 92 7.03 -8.08 5.71
C TYR A 92 6.26 -9.38 5.53
N SER A 93 5.30 -9.65 6.41
CA SER A 93 4.40 -10.79 6.31
C SER A 93 3.23 -10.51 5.35
N ILE A 94 2.42 -11.54 5.06
CA ILE A 94 1.17 -11.35 4.32
C ILE A 94 0.20 -10.40 5.06
N PHE A 95 0.21 -10.38 6.39
CA PHE A 95 -0.63 -9.48 7.18
C PHE A 95 -0.24 -8.02 7.01
N ASP A 96 1.05 -7.74 6.84
CA ASP A 96 1.53 -6.38 6.58
C ASP A 96 1.12 -5.92 5.17
N LEU A 97 1.13 -6.81 4.17
CA LEU A 97 0.62 -6.50 2.83
C LEU A 97 -0.89 -6.17 2.86
N VAL A 98 -1.67 -6.91 3.66
CA VAL A 98 -3.11 -6.62 3.85
C VAL A 98 -3.32 -5.29 4.57
N GLN A 99 -2.49 -4.95 5.56
CA GLN A 99 -2.54 -3.63 6.20
C GLN A 99 -2.24 -2.50 5.22
N ALA A 100 -1.23 -2.67 4.35
CA ALA A 100 -0.92 -1.70 3.31
C ALA A 100 -2.06 -1.53 2.29
N GLN A 101 -2.78 -2.60 1.95
CA GLN A 101 -4.01 -2.52 1.14
C GLN A 101 -5.10 -1.73 1.86
N GLY A 102 -5.27 -1.93 3.17
CA GLY A 102 -6.21 -1.17 4.00
C GLY A 102 -5.88 0.32 4.02
N PHE A 103 -4.60 0.67 4.15
CA PHE A 103 -4.11 2.05 4.01
C PHE A 103 -4.50 2.63 2.64
N THR A 104 -4.21 1.93 1.54
CA THR A 104 -4.59 2.39 0.20
C THR A 104 -6.09 2.55 0.02
N ALA A 105 -6.90 1.63 0.55
CA ALA A 105 -8.36 1.76 0.49
C ALA A 105 -8.85 3.02 1.24
N LYS A 106 -8.21 3.38 2.36
CA LYS A 106 -8.48 4.63 3.09
C LYS A 106 -8.13 5.85 2.24
N GLU A 107 -6.99 5.85 1.55
CA GLU A 107 -6.56 6.97 0.69
C GLU A 107 -7.49 7.18 -0.52
N LEU A 108 -8.02 6.09 -1.07
CA LEU A 108 -8.88 6.14 -2.26
C LEU A 108 -10.37 6.40 -1.93
N LYS A 109 -10.77 6.41 -0.65
CA LYS A 109 -12.19 6.39 -0.23
C LYS A 109 -13.04 7.56 -0.74
N ASN A 110 -12.41 8.71 -0.99
CA ASN A 110 -13.09 9.94 -1.42
C ASN A 110 -13.08 10.13 -2.95
N LEU A 111 -12.50 9.18 -3.70
CA LEU A 111 -12.52 9.24 -5.16
C LEU A 111 -13.90 8.83 -5.70
N HIS A 112 -14.21 9.25 -6.92
CA HIS A 112 -15.45 8.87 -7.59
C HIS A 112 -15.15 8.52 -9.07
N PRO A 113 -15.95 7.64 -9.71
CA PRO A 113 -17.09 6.88 -9.17
C PRO A 113 -16.67 5.59 -8.40
N PRO A 114 -17.60 4.91 -7.67
CA PRO A 114 -17.28 3.69 -6.93
C PRO A 114 -16.67 2.55 -7.77
N SER A 115 -17.06 2.46 -9.05
CA SER A 115 -16.47 1.51 -9.99
C SER A 115 -14.98 1.78 -10.24
N TYR A 116 -14.59 3.05 -10.33
CA TYR A 116 -13.18 3.45 -10.47
C TYR A 116 -12.39 3.14 -9.21
N ILE A 117 -12.94 3.43 -8.02
CA ILE A 117 -12.30 3.08 -6.74
C ILE A 117 -12.03 1.58 -6.70
N LYS A 118 -13.04 0.75 -7.01
CA LYS A 118 -12.93 -0.70 -6.98
C LYS A 118 -11.85 -1.22 -7.94
N GLU A 119 -11.84 -0.73 -9.17
CA GLU A 119 -10.84 -1.13 -10.18
C GLU A 119 -9.43 -0.70 -9.76
N LEU A 120 -9.26 0.54 -9.28
CA LEU A 120 -7.98 1.06 -8.83
C LEU A 120 -7.46 0.33 -7.59
N SER A 121 -8.31 0.10 -6.58
CA SER A 121 -7.95 -0.65 -5.37
C SER A 121 -7.51 -2.08 -5.71
N TRP A 122 -8.21 -2.74 -6.64
CA TRP A 122 -7.81 -4.07 -7.13
C TRP A 122 -6.44 -4.02 -7.80
N LYS A 123 -6.20 -3.03 -8.68
CA LYS A 123 -4.92 -2.89 -9.39
C LYS A 123 -3.75 -2.58 -8.45
N HIS A 124 -3.95 -1.73 -7.44
CA HIS A 124 -2.93 -1.49 -6.39
C HIS A 124 -2.63 -2.76 -5.58
N SER A 125 -3.68 -3.52 -5.24
CA SER A 125 -3.53 -4.78 -4.49
C SER A 125 -2.77 -5.84 -5.28
N GLU A 126 -3.12 -5.99 -6.56
CA GLU A 126 -2.44 -6.88 -7.50
C GLU A 126 -0.97 -6.48 -7.64
N TRP A 127 -0.70 -5.19 -7.86
CA TRP A 127 0.65 -4.65 -8.01
C TRP A 127 1.50 -4.93 -6.78
N LEU A 128 1.03 -4.52 -5.59
CA LEU A 128 1.77 -4.69 -4.35
C LEU A 128 2.14 -6.16 -4.09
N ILE A 129 1.16 -7.07 -4.16
CA ILE A 129 1.41 -8.48 -3.85
C ILE A 129 2.31 -9.13 -4.91
N ALA A 130 2.06 -8.87 -6.19
CA ALA A 130 2.84 -9.45 -7.28
C ALA A 130 4.29 -8.98 -7.23
N THR A 131 4.52 -7.67 -7.09
CA THR A 131 5.87 -7.09 -7.07
C THR A 131 6.66 -7.53 -5.84
N ILE A 132 6.05 -7.58 -4.65
CA ILE A 132 6.75 -8.09 -3.46
C ILE A 132 7.12 -9.56 -3.62
N LYS A 133 6.25 -10.39 -4.20
CA LYS A 133 6.56 -11.79 -4.52
C LYS A 133 7.71 -11.89 -5.52
N GLU A 134 7.68 -11.09 -6.58
CA GLU A 134 8.74 -11.03 -7.58
C GLU A 134 10.08 -10.66 -6.95
N ILE A 135 10.15 -9.56 -6.19
CA ILE A 135 11.36 -9.11 -5.47
C ILE A 135 11.96 -10.27 -4.68
N ARG A 136 11.16 -10.98 -3.85
CA ARG A 136 11.65 -12.08 -3.01
C ARG A 136 12.34 -13.20 -3.80
N SER A 137 11.87 -13.48 -5.02
CA SER A 137 12.40 -14.53 -5.90
C SER A 137 13.32 -14.02 -7.02
N ALA A 138 13.53 -12.71 -7.14
CA ALA A 138 14.17 -12.13 -8.30
C ALA A 138 15.66 -12.46 -8.38
N HIS A 139 16.14 -12.63 -9.61
CA HIS A 139 17.55 -12.77 -9.96
C HIS A 139 17.83 -11.87 -11.17
N LEU A 140 18.97 -11.18 -11.18
CA LEU A 140 19.36 -10.37 -12.33
C LEU A 140 19.71 -11.28 -13.50
N GLN A 141 18.88 -11.27 -14.54
CA GLN A 141 19.15 -12.00 -15.79
C GLN A 141 20.25 -11.33 -16.59
N LYS A 142 20.29 -9.99 -16.55
CA LYS A 142 21.29 -9.14 -17.19
C LYS A 142 21.51 -7.93 -16.31
N ARG A 143 22.78 -7.58 -16.09
CA ARG A 143 23.16 -6.34 -15.41
C ARG A 143 23.10 -5.17 -16.40
N GLU A 144 22.37 -4.14 -16.02
CA GLU A 144 22.30 -2.86 -16.71
C GLU A 144 22.84 -1.77 -15.79
N THR A 145 23.39 -0.72 -16.39
CA THR A 145 23.90 0.42 -15.63
C THR A 145 22.75 1.23 -15.08
N MET A 146 22.79 1.52 -13.77
CA MET A 146 21.86 2.45 -13.15
C MET A 146 22.31 3.89 -13.36
N ASN A 147 21.35 4.78 -13.61
CA ASN A 147 21.57 6.22 -13.49
C ASN A 147 21.55 6.56 -12.00
N LEU A 148 22.74 6.67 -11.38
CA LEU A 148 22.85 6.91 -9.93
C LEU A 148 22.37 8.30 -9.52
N GLU A 149 22.48 9.30 -10.38
CA GLU A 149 21.94 10.64 -10.11
C GLU A 149 20.41 10.59 -9.97
N GLU A 150 19.74 9.96 -10.93
CA GLU A 150 18.29 9.75 -10.89
C GLU A 150 17.86 8.84 -9.73
N TYR A 151 18.68 7.84 -9.40
CA TYR A 151 18.43 6.96 -8.26
C TYR A 151 18.50 7.72 -6.94
N TYR A 152 19.52 8.54 -6.70
CA TYR A 152 19.62 9.30 -5.46
C TYR A 152 18.51 10.34 -5.31
N ASP A 153 18.11 11.01 -6.40
CA ASP A 153 16.93 11.89 -6.40
C ASP A 153 15.65 11.12 -6.03
N PHE A 154 15.49 9.89 -6.54
CA PHE A 154 14.40 9.02 -6.14
C PHE A 154 14.48 8.64 -4.64
N ILE A 155 15.66 8.32 -4.10
CA ILE A 155 15.84 7.96 -2.69
C ILE A 155 15.52 9.12 -1.75
N GLU A 156 15.92 10.35 -2.09
CA GLU A 156 15.53 11.54 -1.30
C GLU A 156 14.01 11.73 -1.29
N ARG A 157 13.34 11.50 -2.42
CA ARG A 157 11.87 11.55 -2.47
C ARG A 157 11.22 10.47 -1.59
N ILE A 158 11.79 9.27 -1.51
CA ILE A 158 11.33 8.23 -0.59
C ILE A 158 11.53 8.67 0.87
N ARG A 159 12.68 9.26 1.20
CA ARG A 159 12.99 9.79 2.53
C ARG A 159 11.95 10.80 2.99
N GLU A 160 11.63 11.78 2.14
CA GLU A 160 10.64 12.81 2.43
C GLU A 160 9.27 12.23 2.72
N ASN A 161 8.84 11.22 1.97
CA ASN A 161 7.55 10.55 2.20
C ASN A 161 7.56 9.80 3.54
N LEU A 162 8.60 9.01 3.82
CA LEU A 162 8.71 8.22 5.04
C LEU A 162 8.76 9.09 6.32
N ILE A 163 9.38 10.27 6.24
CA ILE A 163 9.41 11.24 7.35
C ILE A 163 8.02 11.82 7.63
N LYS A 164 7.18 11.98 6.59
CA LYS A 164 5.83 12.54 6.72
C LYS A 164 4.78 11.54 7.21
N ALA A 165 5.09 10.24 7.25
CA ALA A 165 4.15 9.21 7.70
C ALA A 165 3.67 9.45 9.13
N GLU A 166 2.35 9.53 9.32
CA GLU A 166 1.73 9.89 10.60
C GLU A 166 1.76 8.73 11.61
N ASP A 167 1.64 7.50 11.10
CA ASP A 167 1.59 6.29 11.91
C ASP A 167 2.40 5.14 11.31
N ARG A 168 2.47 4.03 12.05
CA ARG A 168 3.19 2.81 11.65
C ARG A 168 2.61 2.19 10.38
N VAL A 169 1.29 2.18 10.24
CA VAL A 169 0.59 1.52 9.13
C VAL A 169 0.89 2.27 7.84
N GLU A 170 0.82 3.59 7.87
CA GLU A 170 1.22 4.43 6.75
C GLU A 170 2.70 4.24 6.41
N ARG A 171 3.58 4.28 7.41
CA ARG A 171 5.02 4.10 7.20
C ARG A 171 5.34 2.76 6.53
N ASP A 172 4.78 1.67 7.02
CA ASP A 172 4.98 0.34 6.43
C ASP A 172 4.42 0.25 5.01
N ALA A 173 3.25 0.84 4.76
CA ALA A 173 2.67 0.89 3.42
C ALA A 173 3.57 1.68 2.46
N GLN A 174 4.03 2.86 2.87
CA GLN A 174 4.95 3.68 2.09
C GLN A 174 6.29 2.95 1.84
N THR A 175 6.84 2.25 2.84
CA THR A 175 8.03 1.41 2.65
C THR A 175 7.78 0.34 1.59
N LEU A 176 6.72 -0.45 1.71
CA LEU A 176 6.38 -1.51 0.74
C LEU A 176 6.20 -0.95 -0.68
N TYR A 177 5.52 0.17 -0.83
CA TYR A 177 5.36 0.83 -2.13
C TYR A 177 6.68 1.39 -2.68
N SER A 178 7.58 1.86 -1.82
CA SER A 178 8.92 2.31 -2.20
C SER A 178 9.77 1.16 -2.73
N LEU A 179 9.70 -0.01 -2.09
CA LEU A 179 10.38 -1.22 -2.58
C LEU A 179 9.87 -1.62 -3.96
N CYS A 180 8.55 -1.59 -4.16
CA CYS A 180 7.94 -1.90 -5.45
C CYS A 180 8.38 -0.88 -6.52
N ALA A 181 8.33 0.41 -6.22
CA ALA A 181 8.75 1.46 -7.13
C ALA A 181 10.23 1.32 -7.53
N ALA A 182 11.13 1.13 -6.55
CA ALA A 182 12.56 0.94 -6.81
C ALA A 182 12.82 -0.28 -7.72
N TYR A 183 12.12 -1.39 -7.47
CA TYR A 183 12.21 -2.59 -8.30
C TYR A 183 11.78 -2.33 -9.76
N HIS A 184 10.64 -1.68 -9.96
CA HIS A 184 10.16 -1.38 -11.32
C HIS A 184 11.06 -0.39 -12.07
N LEU A 185 11.51 0.67 -11.41
CA LEU A 185 12.27 1.75 -12.04
C LEU A 185 13.74 1.40 -12.30
N PHE A 186 14.39 0.68 -11.38
CA PHE A 186 15.84 0.48 -11.42
C PHE A 186 16.24 -0.96 -11.73
N ILE A 187 15.39 -1.96 -11.47
CA ILE A 187 15.68 -3.36 -11.77
C ILE A 187 15.03 -3.81 -13.09
N THR A 188 13.71 -3.70 -13.22
CA THR A 188 12.99 -4.28 -14.38
C THR A 188 12.74 -3.29 -15.52
N LYS A 189 12.97 -1.98 -15.30
CA LYS A 189 12.72 -0.91 -16.27
C LYS A 189 11.27 -0.90 -16.79
N THR A 190 10.33 -1.07 -15.87
CA THR A 190 8.89 -1.08 -16.13
C THR A 190 8.19 0.06 -15.37
N PRO A 191 6.96 0.47 -15.78
CA PRO A 191 6.27 1.57 -15.12
C PRO A 191 5.81 1.21 -13.70
N MET A 192 5.80 2.21 -12.80
CA MET A 192 5.30 2.02 -11.43
C MET A 192 3.80 1.68 -11.39
N HIS A 193 3.01 2.28 -12.28
CA HIS A 193 1.62 1.87 -12.49
C HIS A 193 1.59 0.80 -13.58
N MET A 194 1.10 -0.38 -13.25
CA MET A 194 0.99 -1.50 -14.19
C MET A 194 0.10 -1.17 -15.39
N VAL A 195 0.30 -1.91 -16.47
CA VAL A 195 -0.59 -1.87 -17.65
C VAL A 195 -2.04 -2.14 -17.21
N GLY A 196 -2.95 -1.33 -17.70
CA GLY A 196 -4.37 -1.40 -17.33
C GLY A 196 -4.74 -0.64 -16.05
N THR A 197 -3.80 -0.02 -15.32
CA THR A 197 -4.16 0.88 -14.21
C THR A 197 -5.03 2.03 -14.73
N PRO A 198 -6.24 2.22 -14.15
CA PRO A 198 -7.17 3.24 -14.63
C PRO A 198 -6.78 4.64 -14.17
N PHE A 199 -7.12 5.62 -15.00
CA PHE A 199 -7.07 7.05 -14.70
C PHE A 199 -8.44 7.68 -15.00
N PRO A 200 -8.77 8.84 -14.39
CA PRO A 200 -10.02 9.53 -14.66
C PRO A 200 -10.25 9.78 -16.16
N GLY A 201 -11.50 9.69 -16.61
CA GLY A 201 -11.85 9.84 -18.04
C GLY A 201 -11.77 8.54 -18.86
N GLY A 202 -11.59 7.39 -18.21
CA GLY A 202 -11.56 6.07 -18.88
C GLY A 202 -10.21 5.71 -19.48
N PHE A 203 -9.19 6.55 -19.29
CA PHE A 203 -7.83 6.26 -19.75
C PHE A 203 -7.18 5.20 -18.87
N LYS A 204 -6.21 4.48 -19.43
CA LYS A 204 -5.43 3.47 -18.72
C LYS A 204 -3.96 3.55 -19.12
N VAL A 205 -3.08 3.01 -18.28
CA VAL A 205 -1.69 2.73 -18.70
C VAL A 205 -1.73 1.69 -19.82
N GLN A 206 -1.01 1.92 -20.90
CA GLN A 206 -0.96 1.04 -22.07
C GLN A 206 0.47 0.57 -22.34
N LYS A 207 0.60 -0.64 -22.89
CA LYS A 207 1.83 -1.09 -23.56
C LYS A 207 1.54 -1.13 -25.07
N ILE A 208 2.31 -0.40 -25.86
CA ILE A 208 2.21 -0.38 -27.32
C ILE A 208 3.58 -0.74 -27.88
N GLY A 209 3.67 -1.91 -28.54
CA GLY A 209 4.96 -2.51 -28.86
C GLY A 209 5.75 -2.79 -27.58
N GLU A 210 7.00 -2.34 -27.50
CA GLU A 210 7.83 -2.45 -26.30
C GLU A 210 7.78 -1.24 -25.37
N GLU A 211 6.97 -0.23 -25.70
CA GLU A 211 6.91 1.02 -24.94
C GLU A 211 5.67 1.11 -24.04
N TYR A 212 5.83 1.77 -22.89
CA TYR A 212 4.76 2.02 -21.93
C TYR A 212 4.26 3.46 -22.02
N PHE A 213 2.96 3.65 -21.92
CA PHE A 213 2.30 4.95 -22.04
C PHE A 213 1.41 5.22 -20.83
N CYS A 214 1.61 6.37 -20.19
CA CYS A 214 0.82 6.86 -19.07
C CYS A 214 0.00 8.09 -19.50
N PRO A 215 -1.32 8.13 -19.24
CA PRO A 215 -2.17 9.26 -19.62
C PRO A 215 -1.80 10.59 -18.96
N VAL A 216 -1.13 10.55 -17.81
CA VAL A 216 -0.84 11.73 -16.98
C VAL A 216 0.65 12.07 -16.87
N LYS A 217 1.53 11.45 -17.67
CA LYS A 217 3.00 11.63 -17.54
C LYS A 217 3.41 13.10 -17.58
N GLU A 218 3.03 13.86 -18.61
CA GLU A 218 3.44 15.27 -18.74
C GLU A 218 2.84 16.15 -17.65
N LYS A 219 1.63 15.82 -17.17
CA LYS A 219 0.96 16.59 -16.12
C LYS A 219 1.57 16.36 -14.73
N GLN A 220 2.24 15.23 -14.52
CA GLN A 220 2.71 14.79 -13.19
C GLN A 220 4.23 14.76 -13.06
N LYS A 221 5.00 14.76 -14.16
CA LYS A 221 6.47 14.66 -14.11
C LYS A 221 7.15 15.82 -13.37
N ASP A 222 6.52 17.01 -13.38
CA ASP A 222 7.05 18.23 -12.78
C ASP A 222 6.44 18.52 -11.39
N VAL A 223 5.57 17.65 -10.88
CA VAL A 223 4.97 17.79 -9.54
C VAL A 223 6.02 17.40 -8.49
N PRO A 224 6.40 18.31 -7.57
CA PRO A 224 7.47 18.07 -6.60
C PRO A 224 7.26 16.93 -5.62
N GLU A 225 6.08 16.33 -5.51
CA GLU A 225 5.81 15.15 -4.67
C GLU A 225 5.55 13.88 -5.49
N ALA A 226 5.30 13.98 -6.80
CA ALA A 226 5.01 12.81 -7.64
C ALA A 226 6.26 12.01 -8.03
N LEU A 227 6.24 10.69 -7.81
CA LEU A 227 7.26 9.78 -8.35
C LEU A 227 7.23 9.67 -9.88
N CYS A 228 6.22 10.28 -10.53
CA CYS A 228 6.02 10.22 -11.97
C CYS A 228 7.23 10.71 -12.78
N LYS A 229 8.07 11.59 -12.23
CA LYS A 229 9.33 12.04 -12.84
C LYS A 229 10.20 10.87 -13.29
N PHE A 230 10.40 9.90 -12.39
CA PHE A 230 11.27 8.73 -12.57
C PHE A 230 10.66 7.62 -13.45
N CYS A 231 9.35 7.67 -13.71
CA CYS A 231 8.66 6.60 -14.44
C CYS A 231 9.13 6.51 -15.90
N VAL A 232 9.42 5.30 -16.36
CA VAL A 232 9.80 5.00 -17.76
C VAL A 232 8.68 5.22 -18.78
N ALA A 233 7.42 5.33 -18.32
CA ALA A 233 6.29 5.53 -19.20
C ALA A 233 6.34 6.90 -19.90
N LYS A 234 6.05 6.91 -21.20
CA LYS A 234 5.89 8.11 -22.01
C LYS A 234 4.48 8.65 -21.90
N GLN A 235 4.27 9.90 -22.31
CA GLN A 235 2.93 10.46 -22.45
C GLN A 235 2.13 9.70 -23.50
N LEU A 236 0.95 9.22 -23.11
CA LEU A 236 -0.03 8.73 -24.07
C LEU A 236 -0.47 9.92 -24.94
N LYS A 237 -0.19 9.85 -26.25
CA LYS A 237 -0.77 10.77 -27.22
C LYS A 237 -2.22 10.35 -27.43
N ILE A 238 -3.14 11.21 -26.99
CA ILE A 238 -4.59 11.07 -27.16
C ILE A 238 -4.99 11.87 -28.40
#